data_AF-A0A3N7GQ20-F1
#
_entry.id   AF-A0A3N7GQ20-F1
#
_cell.length_a   1.000
_cell.length_b   1.000
_cell.length_c   1.000
_cell.angle_alpha   90.00
_cell.angle_beta   90.00
_cell.angle_gamma   90.00
#
_symmetry.space_group_name_H-M   'P 1'
#
loop_
_entity.id
_entity.type
_entity.pdbx_description
1 polymer ?
#
loop_
_entity_poly.entity_id
_entity_poly.type
_entity_poly.pdbx_seq_one_letter_code
_entity_poly.pdbx_strand_id
1 'polypeptide(L)' 'MMMSGIIFTMLFSGGLIPFYLTIKNLHMINTYSAMILPVAVSTFFLIVMISQFRTIPWDLEESAKIDGGHD' A
#
# COMPACT_ATOMS: atom_id res chain seq x y z
N MET A 1 -14.45 6.06 -2.37
CA MET A 1 -13.74 6.94 -1.40
C MET A 1 -12.34 6.44 -1.06
N MET A 2 -12.12 5.15 -0.80
CA MET A 2 -10.78 4.65 -0.45
C MET A 2 -9.76 4.77 -1.60
N MET A 3 -10.13 4.35 -2.82
CA MET A 3 -9.24 4.43 -3.99
C MET A 3 -8.86 5.87 -4.36
N SER A 4 -9.80 6.82 -4.23
CA SER A 4 -9.53 8.24 -4.45
C SER A 4 -8.55 8.81 -3.42
N GLY A 5 -8.59 8.35 -2.17
CA GLY A 5 -7.62 8.76 -1.15
C GLY A 5 -6.21 8.25 -1.44
N ILE A 6 -6.09 7.01 -1.91
CA ILE A 6 -4.81 6.42 -2.34
C ILE A 6 -4.21 7.23 -3.50
N ILE A 7 -5.01 7.53 -4.53
CA ILE A 7 -4.56 8.35 -5.67
C ILE A 7 -4.16 9.77 -5.21
N PHE A 8 -4.89 10.36 -4.25
CA PHE A 8 -4.53 11.67 -3.68
C PHE A 8 -3.11 11.67 -3.10
N THR A 9 -2.72 10.63 -2.34
CA THR A 9 -1.36 10.53 -1.78
C THR A 9 -0.25 10.39 -2.83
N MET A 10 -0.58 9.94 -4.04
CA MET A 10 0.37 9.88 -5.17
C MET A 10 0.57 11.27 -5.80
N LEU A 11 -0.47 12.10 -5.82
CA LEU A 11 -0.46 13.43 -6.43
C LEU A 11 0.02 14.51 -5.46
N PHE A 12 -0.21 14.34 -4.16
CA PHE A 12 0.11 15.30 -3.12
C PHE A 12 1.03 14.68 -2.07
N SER A 13 2.14 15.36 -1.80
CA SER A 13 3.12 14.98 -0.79
C SER A 13 3.59 16.21 -0.01
N GLY A 14 3.88 16.03 1.29
CA GLY A 14 4.49 17.07 2.11
C GLY A 14 5.93 17.41 1.72
N GLY A 15 6.58 16.60 0.87
CA GLY A 15 7.95 16.80 0.45
C GLY A 15 8.98 16.42 1.52
N LEU A 16 10.26 16.69 1.25
CA LEU A 16 11.38 16.16 2.02
C LEU A 16 11.40 16.62 3.49
N ILE A 17 11.17 17.91 3.74
CA ILE A 17 11.29 18.47 5.11
C ILE A 17 10.20 17.90 6.04
N PRO A 18 8.90 17.98 5.73
CA PRO A 18 7.86 17.36 6.56
C PRO A 18 8.01 15.84 6.70
N PHE A 19 8.48 15.17 5.64
CA PHE A 19 8.77 13.75 5.68
C PHE A 19 9.90 13.43 6.68
N TYR A 20 11.02 14.16 6.62
CA TYR A 20 12.11 14.01 7.57
C TYR A 20 11.66 14.27 9.01
N LEU A 21 10.87 15.33 9.25
CA LEU A 21 10.31 15.63 10.57
C LEU A 21 9.41 14.50 11.08
N THR A 22 8.65 13.85 10.20
CA THR A 22 7.83 12.69 10.54
C THR A 22 8.71 11.55 11.04
N ILE A 23 9.74 11.15 10.30
CA ILE A 23 10.68 10.09 10.71
C ILE A 23 11.40 10.45 12.03
N LYS A 24 11.74 11.72 12.22
CA LYS A 24 12.31 12.24 13.47
C LYS A 24 11.35 12.10 14.65
N ASN A 25 10.10 12.49 14.47
CA ASN A 25 9.07 12.42 15.52
C ASN A 25 8.69 10.97 15.86
N LEU A 26 8.81 10.04 14.90
CA LEU A 26 8.69 8.61 15.16
C LEU A 26 9.93 8.00 15.84
N HIS A 27 10.99 8.79 16.13
CA HIS A 27 12.24 8.32 16.72
C HIS A 27 12.96 7.23 15.91
N MET A 28 12.77 7.23 14.59
CA MET A 28 13.32 6.21 13.69
C MET A 28 14.65 6.63 13.05
N ILE A 29 15.18 7.82 13.38
CA ILE A 29 16.43 8.33 12.79
C ILE A 29 17.59 7.37 13.08
N ASN A 30 18.43 7.15 12.08
CA ASN A 30 19.58 6.22 12.12
C ASN A 30 19.20 4.74 12.30
N THR A 31 18.00 4.32 11.89
CA THR A 31 17.57 2.91 11.89
C THR A 31 17.35 2.40 10.47
N TYR A 32 17.49 1.08 10.25
CA TYR A 32 17.12 0.46 8.97
C TYR A 32 15.63 0.65 8.63
N SER A 33 14.77 0.67 9.65
CA SER A 33 13.34 0.91 9.47
C SER A 33 13.03 2.29 8.88
N ALA A 34 13.85 3.32 9.13
CA ALA A 34 13.69 4.62 8.47
C ALA A 34 13.98 4.60 6.97
N MET A 35 14.70 3.59 6.48
CA MET A 35 14.95 3.41 5.05
C MET A 35 13.89 2.52 4.40
N ILE A 36 13.42 1.48 5.11
CA ILE A 36 12.53 0.46 4.55
C ILE A 36 11.07 0.88 4.64
N LEU A 37 10.57 1.21 5.85
CA LEU A 37 9.14 1.42 6.07
C LEU A 37 8.53 2.52 5.21
N PRO A 38 9.18 3.68 5.01
CA PRO A 38 8.54 4.75 4.26
C PRO A 38 8.34 4.48 2.78
N VAL A 39 9.14 3.57 2.22
CA VAL A 39 9.07 3.16 0.80
C VAL A 39 8.53 1.75 0.63
N ALA A 40 8.10 1.10 1.72
CA ALA A 40 7.61 -0.27 1.72
C ALA A 40 6.37 -0.46 0.84
N VAL A 41 5.57 0.61 0.67
CA VAL A 41 4.38 0.61 -0.19
C VAL A 41 4.54 1.68 -1.25
N SER A 42 4.53 1.23 -2.51
CA SER A 42 4.40 2.11 -3.67
C SER A 42 2.95 2.14 -4.13
N THR A 43 2.35 3.33 -4.10
CA THR A 43 0.97 3.53 -4.57
C THR A 43 0.76 3.07 -6.01
N PHE A 44 1.76 3.24 -6.88
CA PHE A 44 1.70 2.77 -8.26
C PHE A 44 1.55 1.24 -8.33
N PHE A 45 2.43 0.50 -7.65
CA PHE A 45 2.37 -0.97 -7.65
C PHE A 45 1.10 -1.49 -6.98
N LEU A 46 0.59 -0.78 -5.96
CA LEU A 46 -0.68 -1.10 -5.32
C LEU A 46 -1.86 -0.96 -6.30
N ILE A 47 -1.91 0.11 -7.10
CA ILE A 47 -2.96 0.30 -8.10
C ILE A 47 -2.89 -0.80 -9.17
N VAL A 48 -1.68 -1.12 -9.65
CA VAL A 48 -1.48 -2.23 -10.61
C VAL A 48 -2.00 -3.53 -10.01
N MET A 49 -1.59 -3.86 -8.79
CA MET A 49 -2.03 -5.06 -8.09
C MET A 49 -3.57 -5.14 -8.02
N ILE A 50 -4.24 -4.09 -7.52
CA ILE A 50 -5.71 -4.09 -7.41
C ILE A 50 -6.37 -4.25 -8.78
N SER A 51 -5.85 -3.58 -9.81
CA SER A 51 -6.40 -3.71 -11.16
C SER A 51 -6.31 -5.15 -11.67
N GLN A 52 -5.20 -5.85 -11.40
CA GLN A 52 -5.03 -7.25 -11.77
C GLN A 52 -5.96 -8.17 -10.99
N PHE A 53 -6.04 -8.04 -9.66
CA PHE A 53 -6.94 -8.87 -8.85
C PHE A 53 -8.41 -8.71 -9.24
N ARG A 54 -8.83 -7.52 -9.66
CA ARG A 54 -10.21 -7.29 -10.16
C ARG A 54 -10.54 -8.02 -11.47
N THR A 55 -9.53 -8.47 -12.21
CA THR A 55 -9.75 -9.27 -13.44
C THR A 55 -9.93 -10.76 -13.16
N ILE A 56 -9.65 -11.21 -11.93
CA ILE A 56 -9.79 -12.62 -11.55
C ILE A 56 -11.28 -12.97 -11.47
N PRO A 57 -11.73 -14.06 -12.13
CA PRO A 57 -13.10 -14.52 -12.06
C PRO A 57 -13.55 -14.85 -10.63
N TRP A 58 -14.79 -14.46 -10.30
CA TRP A 58 -15.41 -14.77 -9.01
C TRP A 58 -15.54 -16.29 -8.76
N ASP A 59 -15.80 -17.07 -9.81
CA ASP A 59 -15.96 -18.52 -9.71
C ASP A 59 -14.72 -19.23 -9.13
N LEU A 60 -13.53 -18.66 -9.32
CA LEU A 60 -12.30 -19.19 -8.71
C LEU A 60 -12.28 -18.99 -7.20
N GLU A 61 -12.83 -17.87 -6.70
CA GLU A 61 -12.97 -17.61 -5.27
C GLU A 61 -14.03 -18.54 -4.64
N GLU A 62 -15.18 -18.74 -5.30
CA GLU A 62 -16.20 -19.68 -4.83
C GLU A 62 -15.69 -21.13 -4.82
N SER A 63 -14.97 -21.54 -5.86
CA SER A 63 -14.36 -22.87 -5.91
C SER A 63 -13.37 -23.08 -4.77
N ALA A 64 -12.50 -22.09 -4.51
CA ALA A 64 -11.57 -22.13 -3.39
C ALA A 64 -12.31 -22.25 -2.04
N LYS A 65 -13.43 -21.54 -1.85
CA LYS A 65 -14.26 -21.64 -0.62
C LYS A 65 -14.91 -23.00 -0.45
N ILE A 66 -15.39 -23.62 -1.53
CA ILE A 66 -15.96 -24.98 -1.50
C ILE A 66 -14.88 -26.02 -1.14
N ASP A 67 -13.65 -25.84 -1.64
CA ASP A 67 -12.51 -26.72 -1.38
C ASP A 67 -11.89 -26.53 0.03
N GLY A 68 -12.52 -25.72 0.89
CA GLY A 68 -12.07 -25.47 2.27
C GLY A 68 -11.01 -24.36 2.38
N GLY A 69 -10.76 -23.62 1.30
CA GLY A 69 -10.06 -22.35 1.33
C GLY A 69 -10.87 -21.34 2.14
N HIS A 70 -10.34 -20.96 3.30
CA HIS A 70 -10.93 -19.95 4.16
C HIS A 70 -10.02 -18.72 4.16
N ASP A 71 -10.58 -17.58 3.76
CA ASP A 71 -10.00 -16.22 3.77
C ASP A 71 -11.03 -15.23 4.35
#